data_AF-A0A3C2DHD6-F1
#
_entry.id   AF-A0A3C2DHD6-F1
#
_cell.length_a   1.000
_cell.length_b   1.000
_cell.length_c   1.000
_cell.angle_alpha   90.00
_cell.angle_beta   90.00
_cell.angle_gamma   90.00
#
_symmetry.space_group_name_H-M   'P 1'
#
loop_
_entity.id
_entity.type
_entity.pdbx_description
1 polymer ?
#
loop_
_entity_poly.entity_id
_entity_poly.type
_entity_poly.pdbx_seq_one_letter_code
_entity_poly.pdbx_strand_id
1 'polypeptide(L)' 'MSDETKPAVLTELRDRVLIITLNRPEAMNAINGDLSRGLWSAV' A
#
# COMPACT_ATOMS: atom_id res chain seq x y z
N MET A 1 10.14 18.38 1.70
CA MET A 1 10.06 17.63 0.44
C MET A 1 10.54 16.21 0.74
N SER A 2 9.68 15.34 1.29
CA SER A 2 10.12 14.00 1.76
C SER A 2 9.04 12.90 1.74
N ASP A 3 7.85 13.14 1.18
CA ASP A 3 6.77 12.13 1.17
C ASP A 3 6.69 11.30 -0.12
N GLU A 4 7.49 11.61 -1.15
CA GLU A 4 7.46 10.90 -2.44
C GLU A 4 8.07 9.48 -2.41
N THR A 5 8.75 9.07 -1.35
CA THR A 5 9.50 7.79 -1.34
C THR A 5 8.83 6.67 -0.56
N LYS A 6 7.68 6.91 0.09
CA LYS A 6 6.99 5.86 0.86
C LYS A 6 6.09 5.03 -0.06
N PRO A 7 6.15 3.69 0.00
CA PRO A 7 5.27 2.84 -0.79
C PRO A 7 3.81 3.04 -0.35
N ALA A 8 2.89 3.13 -1.32
CA ALA A 8 1.46 3.35 -1.08
C ALA A 8 0.77 2.16 -0.38
N VAL A 9 1.35 0.97 -0.52
CA VAL A 9 0.93 -0.25 0.17
C VAL A 9 2.15 -0.95 0.76
N LEU A 10 1.98 -1.60 1.90
CA LEU A 10 2.96 -2.49 2.51
C LEU A 10 2.42 -3.91 2.46
N THR A 11 3.27 -4.88 2.15
CA THR A 11 2.90 -6.30 2.07
C THR A 11 3.72 -7.10 3.08
N GLU A 12 3.04 -7.91 3.89
CA GLU A 12 3.65 -8.80 4.85
C GLU A 12 3.02 -10.20 4.73
N LEU A 13 3.83 -11.24 4.59
CA LEU A 13 3.34 -12.62 4.63
C LEU A 13 3.52 -13.19 6.04
N ARG A 14 2.40 -13.49 6.71
CA ARG A 14 2.39 -14.18 8.01
C ARG A 14 1.78 -15.57 7.83
N ASP A 15 2.59 -16.60 8.02
CA ASP A 15 2.26 -18.00 7.73
C ASP A 15 1.73 -18.19 6.30
N ARG A 16 0.42 -18.38 6.15
CA ARG A 16 -0.28 -18.54 4.86
C ARG A 16 -1.22 -17.37 4.54
N VAL A 17 -1.08 -16.25 5.25
CA VAL A 17 -1.92 -15.07 5.11
C VAL A 17 -1.07 -13.90 4.63
N LEU A 18 -1.44 -13.32 3.49
CA LEU A 18 -0.88 -12.07 3.00
C LEU A 18 -1.64 -10.89 3.62
N ILE A 19 -0.93 -10.06 4.36
CA ILE A 19 -1.43 -8.83 4.96
C ILE A 19 -0.98 -7.67 4.07
N ILE A 20 -1.95 -6.93 3.52
CA ILE A 20 -1.70 -5.72 2.73
C ILE A 20 -2.19 -4.52 3.52
N THR A 21 -1.27 -3.63 3.90
CA THR A 21 -1.56 -2.41 4.66
C THR A 21 -1.56 -1.21 3.72
N LEU A 22 -2.65 -0.45 3.72
CA LEU A 22 -2.72 0.82 2.99
C LEU A 22 -1.93 1.88 3.77
N ASN A 23 -0.90 2.45 3.12
CA ASN A 23 0.07 3.32 3.77
C ASN A 23 -0.06 4.77 3.27
N ARG A 24 -1.30 5.27 3.26
CA ARG A 24 -1.64 6.65 2.87
C ARG A 24 -2.57 7.33 3.88
N PRO A 25 -2.19 7.40 5.18
CA PRO A 25 -3.04 7.98 6.21
C PRO A 25 -3.35 9.47 5.95
N GLU A 26 -2.45 10.20 5.30
CA GLU A 26 -2.62 11.61 4.92
C GLU A 26 -3.79 11.84 3.96
N ALA A 27 -4.13 10.82 3.16
CA ALA A 27 -5.24 10.83 2.23
C ALA A 27 -6.43 9.98 2.73
N MET A 28 -6.48 9.65 4.03
CA MET A 28 -7.47 8.73 4.62
C MET A 28 -7.54 7.38 3.88
N ASN A 29 -6.41 6.90 3.36
CA ASN A 29 -6.31 5.71 2.51
C ASN A 29 -7.24 5.73 1.29
N ALA A 30 -7.55 6.92 0.76
CA ALA A 30 -8.33 7.07 -0.45
C ALA A 30 -7.67 6.32 -1.62
N ILE A 31 -8.50 5.61 -2.37
CA ILE A 31 -8.07 4.83 -3.54
C ILE A 31 -7.61 5.80 -4.63
N ASN A 32 -6.39 5.60 -5.12
CA ASN A 32 -5.82 6.31 -6.27
C ASN A 32 -5.06 5.34 -7.18
N GLY A 33 -4.53 5.84 -8.30
CA GLY A 33 -3.79 5.02 -9.25
C GLY A 33 -2.56 4.32 -8.64
N ASP A 34 -1.84 4.96 -7.72
CA ASP A 34 -0.68 4.34 -7.05
C ASP A 34 -1.10 3.18 -6.14
N LEU A 35 -2.17 3.35 -5.37
CA LEU A 35 -2.73 2.33 -4.50
C LEU A 35 -3.26 1.15 -5.32
N SER A 36 -3.99 1.42 -6.41
CA SER A 36 -4.51 0.38 -7.31
C SER A 36 -3.39 -0.43 -7.95
N ARG A 37 -2.30 0.22 -8.41
CA ARG A 37 -1.11 -0.47 -8.93
C ARG A 37 -0.42 -1.30 -7.85
N GLY A 38 -0.27 -0.73 -6.65
CA GLY A 38 0.33 -1.44 -5.51
C GLY A 38 -0.45 -2.69 -5.13
N LEU A 39 -1.78 -2.61 -5.10
CA LEU A 39 -2.65 -3.76 -4.84
C LEU A 39 -2.55 -4.81 -5.94
N TRP A 40 -2.57 -4.42 -7.21
CA TRP A 40 -2.43 -5.35 -8.33
C TRP A 40 -1.07 -6.07 -8.35
N SER A 41 0.00 -5.39 -7.92
CA SER A 41 1.32 -6.00 -7.82
C SER A 41 1.49 -6.94 -6.62
N ALA A 42 0.60 -6.87 -5.64
CA ALA A 42 0.69 -7.65 -4.40
C ALA A 42 0.00 -9.03 -4.50
N VAL A 43 -0.82 -9.25 -5.52
CA VAL A 43 -1.56 -10.49 -5.79
C VAL A 43 -1.04 -11.18 -7.05
#